data_AF-A0A3B9KMB4-F1
#
_entry.id   AF-A0A3B9KMB4-F1
#
_cell.length_a   1.000
_cell.length_b   1.000
_cell.length_c   1.000
_cell.angle_alpha   90.00
_cell.angle_beta   90.00
_cell.angle_gamma   90.00
#
_symmetry.space_group_name_H-M   'P 1'
#
loop_
_entity.id
_entity.type
_entity.pdbx_description
1 polymer ?
#
loop_
_entity_poly.entity_id
_entity_poly.type
_entity_poly.pdbx_seq_one_letter_code
_entity_poly.pdbx_strand_id
1 'polypeptide(L)'
;MKKIFSSKGMALFIAAFVAILLISACQPSGTPTLSPEQIAQSVAYTQQAAATQQYVETLIAKLDELANQPTWTPLPTYTPYPTPTNPPAPTAVVGTATPQPTQVYGGKCYQMEFLGDVNYPPDTVVKPGETFTKQWRVRNTGTCTWTTDFDVIFVWGDNIGGIGDITKEVKPGDEAILSAPVFAPATPGTYMGYWMVTDNQGARFGYGANGDYSLAIKIQVAN
;
A
#
# COMPACT_ATOMS: atom_id res chain seq x y z
N MET A 1 -6.55 -40.14 74.19
CA MET A 1 -5.23 -39.98 74.86
C MET A 1 -5.14 -38.55 75.38
N LYS A 2 -4.86 -38.38 76.69
CA LYS A 2 -5.03 -37.13 77.45
C LYS A 2 -3.65 -36.46 77.63
N LYS A 3 -3.56 -35.17 77.26
CA LYS A 3 -2.56 -34.12 77.61
C LYS A 3 -1.07 -34.52 77.70
N ILE A 4 -0.23 -34.09 76.74
CA ILE A 4 1.17 -33.70 77.02
C ILE A 4 1.62 -32.64 76.00
N PHE A 5 1.44 -31.35 76.28
CA PHE A 5 2.42 -30.30 75.95
C PHE A 5 2.14 -29.12 76.89
N SER A 6 3.05 -28.92 77.84
CA SER A 6 3.00 -27.83 78.81
C SER A 6 3.32 -26.51 78.12
N SER A 7 2.61 -25.42 78.48
CA SER A 7 2.82 -24.05 77.98
C SER A 7 4.30 -23.62 77.99
N LYS A 8 5.10 -24.12 78.93
CA LYS A 8 6.54 -23.84 79.03
C LYS A 8 7.36 -24.44 77.87
N GLY A 9 6.94 -25.59 77.33
CA GLY A 9 7.60 -26.24 76.18
C GLY A 9 7.33 -25.52 74.85
N MET A 10 6.13 -24.97 74.69
CA MET A 10 5.78 -24.15 73.51
C MET A 10 6.60 -22.85 73.48
N ALA A 11 6.77 -22.19 74.62
CA ALA A 11 7.54 -20.95 74.72
C ALA A 11 9.04 -21.16 74.38
N LEU A 12 9.62 -22.27 74.82
CA LEU A 12 11.01 -22.64 74.50
C LEU A 12 11.23 -22.93 73.01
N PHE A 13 10.26 -23.58 72.36
CA PHE A 13 10.32 -23.83 70.91
C PHE A 13 10.20 -22.54 70.10
N ILE A 14 9.31 -21.63 70.50
CA ILE A 14 9.15 -20.33 69.84
C ILE A 14 10.42 -19.49 70.01
N ALA A 15 11.02 -19.46 71.20
CA ALA A 15 12.27 -18.74 71.44
C ALA A 15 13.43 -19.29 70.60
N ALA A 16 13.55 -20.61 70.47
CA ALA A 16 14.56 -21.25 69.64
C ALA A 16 14.35 -20.94 68.13
N PHE A 17 13.10 -20.92 67.67
CA PHE A 17 12.79 -20.63 66.27
C PHE A 17 13.06 -19.16 65.92
N VAL A 18 12.76 -18.23 66.82
CA VAL A 18 13.08 -16.80 66.66
C VAL A 18 14.59 -16.56 66.67
N ALA A 19 15.35 -17.26 67.53
CA ALA A 19 16.80 -17.16 67.55
C ALA A 19 17.44 -17.63 66.24
N ILE A 20 16.94 -18.71 65.63
CA ILE A 20 17.43 -19.21 64.33
C ILE A 20 17.11 -18.22 63.19
N LEU A 21 15.94 -17.56 63.23
CA LEU A 21 15.56 -16.54 62.25
C LEU A 21 16.41 -15.27 62.33
N LEU A 22 16.96 -14.92 63.49
CA LEU A 22 17.78 -13.71 63.66
C LEU A 22 19.23 -13.88 63.18
N ILE A 23 19.73 -15.12 63.02
CA ILE A 23 21.12 -15.38 62.63
C ILE A 23 21.29 -15.42 61.09
N SER A 24 20.20 -15.50 60.31
CA SER A 24 20.27 -15.52 58.83
C SER A 24 20.34 -14.14 58.17
N ALA A 25 20.28 -13.04 58.93
CA ALA A 25 20.11 -11.70 58.38
C ALA A 25 21.42 -10.98 57.97
N CYS A 26 22.56 -11.67 57.94
CA CYS A 26 23.82 -11.04 57.54
C CYS A 26 24.65 -11.95 56.62
N GLN A 27 24.32 -11.94 55.33
CA GLN A 27 25.27 -12.33 54.27
C GLN A 27 25.75 -11.06 53.55
N PRO A 28 27.06 -10.93 53.27
CA PRO A 28 27.61 -9.78 52.56
C PRO A 28 27.04 -9.73 51.14
N SER A 29 26.35 -8.65 50.80
CA SER A 29 25.85 -8.37 49.46
C SER A 29 27.03 -8.15 48.51
N GLY A 30 27.45 -9.20 47.82
CA GLY A 30 28.33 -9.08 46.66
C GLY A 30 27.67 -8.17 45.64
N THR A 31 28.37 -7.12 45.20
CA THR A 31 27.97 -6.33 44.04
C THR A 31 27.64 -7.26 42.88
N PRO A 32 26.46 -7.18 42.24
CA PRO A 32 26.11 -8.08 41.15
C PRO A 32 27.12 -7.88 40.03
N THR A 33 28.02 -8.85 39.85
CA THR A 33 28.91 -8.90 38.69
C THR A 33 28.04 -9.32 37.52
N LEU A 34 27.66 -8.35 36.68
CA LEU A 34 26.83 -8.61 35.50
C LEU A 34 27.51 -9.69 34.64
N SER A 35 26.72 -10.67 34.19
CA SER A 35 27.24 -11.71 33.31
C SER A 35 27.63 -11.08 31.94
N PRO A 36 28.58 -11.69 31.20
CA PRO A 36 28.91 -11.23 29.85
C PRO A 36 27.69 -11.10 28.92
N GLU A 37 26.67 -11.94 29.12
CA GLU A 37 25.41 -11.89 28.39
C GLU A 37 24.57 -10.65 28.72
N GLN A 38 24.51 -10.26 30.00
CA GLN A 38 23.80 -9.04 30.42
C GLN A 38 24.49 -7.78 29.88
N ILE A 39 25.82 -7.79 29.80
CA ILE A 39 26.59 -6.73 29.16
C ILE A 39 26.26 -6.68 27.66
N ALA A 40 26.31 -7.81 26.95
CA ALA A 40 25.97 -7.88 25.54
C ALA A 40 24.54 -7.41 25.25
N GLN A 41 23.56 -7.78 26.09
CA GLN A 41 22.20 -7.30 26.00
C GLN A 41 22.10 -5.78 26.20
N SER A 42 22.77 -5.21 27.21
CA SER A 42 22.75 -3.76 27.45
C SER A 42 23.34 -2.96 26.27
N VAL A 43 24.39 -3.48 25.63
CA VAL A 43 24.96 -2.89 24.41
C VAL A 43 23.98 -3.01 23.25
N ALA A 44 23.34 -4.16 23.06
CA ALA A 44 22.33 -4.35 22.01
C ALA A 44 21.15 -3.38 22.16
N TYR A 45 20.62 -3.23 23.38
CA TYR A 45 19.56 -2.25 23.67
C TYR A 45 20.01 -0.81 23.41
N THR A 46 21.25 -0.47 23.78
CA THR A 46 21.81 0.86 23.52
C THR A 46 21.94 1.14 22.02
N GLN A 47 22.39 0.15 21.23
CA GLN A 47 22.47 0.27 19.77
C GLN A 47 21.07 0.41 19.13
N GLN A 48 20.08 -0.35 19.61
CA GLN A 48 18.71 -0.22 19.13
C GLN A 48 18.10 1.15 19.44
N ALA A 49 18.38 1.71 20.63
CA ALA A 49 17.96 3.06 20.99
C ALA A 49 18.62 4.12 20.10
N ALA A 50 19.92 4.00 19.84
CA ALA A 50 20.64 4.91 18.94
C ALA A 50 20.13 4.83 17.49
N ALA A 51 19.87 3.63 16.98
CA ALA A 51 19.30 3.44 15.65
C ALA A 51 17.89 4.06 15.52
N THR A 52 17.09 4.00 16.59
CA THR A 52 15.78 4.65 16.63
C THR A 52 15.91 6.17 16.57
N GLN A 53 16.86 6.77 17.28
CA GLN A 53 17.12 8.21 17.20
C GLN A 53 17.57 8.64 15.80
N GLN A 54 18.51 7.90 15.19
CA GLN A 54 18.97 8.17 13.81
C GLN A 54 17.84 8.05 12.78
N TYR A 55 16.92 7.10 12.97
CA TYR A 55 15.75 6.95 12.10
C TYR A 55 14.81 8.17 12.20
N VAL A 56 14.57 8.68 13.41
CA VAL A 56 13.75 9.89 13.62
C VAL A 56 14.41 11.11 12.98
N GLU A 57 15.72 11.29 13.16
CA GLU A 57 16.46 12.40 12.51
C GLU A 57 16.41 12.30 10.98
N THR A 58 16.52 11.09 10.42
CA THR A 58 16.41 10.85 8.98
C THR A 58 14.99 11.18 8.46
N LEU A 59 13.95 10.84 9.22
CA LEU A 59 12.57 11.20 8.88
C LEU A 59 12.36 12.71 8.90
N ILE A 60 12.90 13.42 9.89
CA ILE A 60 12.81 14.88 9.97
C ILE A 60 13.51 15.53 8.78
N ALA A 61 14.72 15.09 8.43
CA ALA A 61 15.45 15.59 7.26
C ALA A 61 14.69 15.38 5.94
N LYS A 62 14.07 14.19 5.78
CA LYS A 62 13.24 13.90 4.60
C LYS A 62 11.98 14.77 4.54
N LEU A 63 11.38 15.08 5.70
CA LEU A 63 10.21 15.95 5.76
C LEU A 63 10.56 17.40 5.38
N ASP A 64 11.74 17.87 5.78
CA ASP A 64 12.25 19.20 5.43
C ASP A 64 12.61 19.31 3.92
N GLU A 65 13.10 18.22 3.32
CA GLU A 65 13.29 18.13 1.86
C GLU A 65 11.96 18.26 1.11
N LEU A 66 10.89 17.58 1.57
CA LEU A 66 9.56 17.70 0.98
C LEU A 66 8.99 19.12 1.15
N ALA A 67 9.25 19.79 2.29
CA ALA A 67 8.79 21.16 2.53
C ALA A 67 9.48 22.19 1.61
N ASN A 68 10.73 21.95 1.21
CA ASN A 68 11.49 22.82 0.33
C ASN A 68 11.33 22.49 -1.17
N GLN A 69 10.43 21.58 -1.56
CA GLN A 69 10.15 21.34 -2.97
C GLN A 69 9.50 22.58 -3.61
N PRO A 70 10.01 23.08 -4.75
CA PRO A 70 9.43 24.24 -5.43
C PRO A 70 8.00 23.92 -5.88
N THR A 71 7.03 24.46 -5.15
CA THR A 71 5.60 24.32 -5.41
C THR A 71 5.14 25.43 -6.36
N TRP A 72 5.72 25.48 -7.57
CA TRP A 72 5.22 26.34 -8.64
C TRP A 72 5.47 25.69 -10.01
N THR A 73 4.59 24.77 -10.40
CA THR A 73 4.27 24.64 -11.82
C THR A 73 3.37 25.83 -12.14
N PRO A 74 3.80 26.82 -12.95
CA PRO A 74 2.92 27.93 -13.31
C PRO A 74 1.66 27.36 -13.97
N LEU A 75 0.50 27.79 -13.47
CA LEU A 75 -0.78 27.53 -14.12
C LEU A 75 -0.68 28.01 -15.57
N PRO A 76 -1.10 27.23 -16.59
CA PRO A 76 -1.05 27.68 -17.97
C PRO A 76 -1.78 29.01 -18.09
N THR A 77 -1.06 30.02 -18.59
CA THR A 77 -1.65 31.32 -18.90
C THR A 77 -2.66 31.11 -20.02
N TYR A 78 -3.94 31.40 -19.76
CA TYR A 78 -4.99 31.37 -20.77
C TYR A 78 -4.61 32.35 -21.89
N THR A 79 -4.09 31.83 -23.00
CA THR A 79 -3.99 32.58 -24.25
C THR A 79 -5.39 32.86 -24.76
N PRO A 80 -5.73 34.11 -25.16
CA PRO A 80 -7.01 34.39 -25.78
C PRO A 80 -7.19 33.53 -27.03
N TYR A 81 -8.31 32.80 -27.06
CA TYR A 81 -8.73 31.96 -28.17
C TYR A 81 -8.87 32.84 -29.44
N PRO A 82 -8.14 32.55 -30.53
CA PRO A 82 -8.31 33.31 -31.77
C PRO A 82 -9.73 33.09 -32.30
N THR A 83 -10.37 34.19 -32.70
CA THR A 83 -11.66 34.22 -33.39
C THR A 83 -11.67 33.22 -34.56
N PRO A 84 -12.67 32.33 -34.69
CA PRO A 84 -12.72 31.38 -35.79
C PRO A 84 -12.83 32.13 -37.11
N THR A 85 -11.73 32.16 -37.86
CA THR A 85 -11.74 32.56 -39.26
C THR A 85 -11.94 31.30 -40.08
N ASN A 86 -13.04 31.24 -40.81
CA ASN A 86 -13.48 30.07 -41.56
C ASN A 86 -12.35 29.58 -42.50
N PRO A 87 -11.82 28.35 -42.35
CA PRO A 87 -10.80 27.82 -43.25
C PRO A 87 -11.39 27.50 -44.63
N PRO A 88 -10.65 27.71 -45.73
CA PRO A 88 -10.98 27.12 -47.01
C PRO A 88 -10.84 25.58 -46.95
N ALA A 89 -11.58 24.90 -47.83
CA ALA A 89 -11.74 23.46 -47.92
C ALA A 89 -10.43 22.65 -47.80
N PRO A 90 -10.45 21.46 -47.17
CA PRO A 90 -9.25 20.70 -46.83
C PRO A 90 -8.53 20.20 -48.10
N THR A 91 -7.28 20.63 -48.27
CA THR A 91 -6.31 19.90 -49.08
C THR A 91 -5.69 18.84 -48.16
N ALA A 92 -5.74 17.58 -48.57
CA ALA A 92 -5.17 16.46 -47.80
C ALA A 92 -3.66 16.69 -47.56
N VAL A 93 -3.30 17.02 -46.32
CA VAL A 93 -1.91 17.06 -45.88
C VAL A 93 -1.58 15.68 -45.33
N VAL A 94 -0.71 14.96 -46.05
CA VAL A 94 -0.10 13.71 -45.60
C VAL A 94 0.61 13.98 -44.27
N GLY A 95 0.06 13.44 -43.19
CA GLY A 95 0.58 13.61 -41.83
C GLY A 95 2.01 13.10 -41.72
N THR A 96 2.92 13.97 -41.29
CA THR A 96 4.27 13.60 -40.88
C THR A 96 4.16 12.93 -39.51
N ALA A 97 4.43 11.63 -39.44
CA ALA A 97 4.43 10.90 -38.17
C ALA A 97 5.51 11.47 -37.24
N THR A 98 5.09 11.97 -36.08
CA THR A 98 5.98 12.21 -34.94
C THR A 98 6.69 10.88 -34.63
N PRO A 99 8.01 10.84 -34.40
CA PRO A 99 8.70 9.59 -34.11
C PRO A 99 8.13 8.99 -32.82
N GLN A 100 7.32 7.95 -32.98
CA GLN A 100 6.93 7.05 -31.90
C GLN A 100 8.23 6.50 -31.29
N PRO A 101 8.42 6.56 -29.96
CA PRO A 101 9.59 5.96 -29.35
C PRO A 101 9.71 4.50 -29.82
N THR A 102 10.81 4.18 -30.49
CA THR A 102 11.13 2.81 -30.90
C THR A 102 11.38 2.00 -29.64
N GLN A 103 10.32 1.39 -29.08
CA GLN A 103 10.43 0.54 -27.90
C GLN A 103 10.27 -0.92 -28.31
N VAL A 104 11.28 -1.71 -27.96
CA VAL A 104 11.45 -3.11 -28.34
C VAL A 104 10.30 -3.94 -27.74
N TYR A 105 9.36 -4.37 -28.59
CA TYR A 105 8.36 -5.39 -28.25
C TYR A 105 9.03 -6.76 -28.12
N GLY A 106 9.80 -6.94 -27.05
CA GLY A 106 10.48 -8.19 -26.68
C GLY A 106 9.90 -8.82 -25.41
N GLY A 107 8.61 -8.61 -25.14
CA GLY A 107 7.91 -9.02 -23.92
C GLY A 107 6.84 -10.08 -24.14
N LYS A 108 6.16 -10.49 -23.06
CA LYS A 108 5.05 -11.47 -23.07
C LYS A 108 3.94 -11.05 -24.05
N CYS A 109 3.14 -12.01 -24.50
CA CYS A 109 1.99 -11.77 -25.39
C CYS A 109 1.02 -10.73 -24.81
N TYR A 110 0.53 -10.97 -23.59
CA TYR A 110 -0.29 -10.01 -22.87
C TYR A 110 0.51 -9.36 -21.74
N GLN A 111 0.64 -8.04 -21.81
CA GLN A 111 1.32 -7.24 -20.80
C GLN A 111 0.85 -5.80 -20.91
N MET A 112 0.64 -5.13 -19.78
CA MET A 112 0.27 -3.72 -19.78
C MET A 112 1.20 -2.88 -18.90
N GLU A 113 1.25 -1.59 -19.19
CA GLU A 113 1.78 -0.56 -18.32
C GLU A 113 0.60 0.26 -17.76
N PHE A 114 0.57 0.47 -16.45
CA PHE A 114 -0.41 1.34 -15.80
C PHE A 114 0.07 2.78 -15.84
N LEU A 115 -0.70 3.66 -16.49
CA LEU A 115 -0.35 5.07 -16.67
C LEU A 115 -1.03 5.99 -15.65
N GLY A 116 -2.06 5.50 -14.96
CA GLY A 116 -2.72 6.24 -13.88
C GLY A 116 -4.24 6.12 -13.86
N ASP A 117 -4.83 6.63 -12.79
CA ASP A 117 -6.27 6.75 -12.63
C ASP A 117 -6.84 7.88 -13.51
N VAL A 118 -7.89 7.60 -14.27
CA VAL A 118 -8.59 8.63 -15.08
C VAL A 118 -9.62 9.36 -14.22
N ASN A 119 -10.30 8.64 -13.33
CA ASN A 119 -11.26 9.16 -12.37
C ASN A 119 -11.13 8.43 -11.03
N TYR A 120 -11.78 8.92 -9.97
CA TYR A 120 -11.76 8.34 -8.62
C TYR A 120 -10.34 7.93 -8.15
N PRO A 121 -9.39 8.87 -8.04
CA PRO A 121 -8.06 8.57 -7.48
C PRO A 121 -8.19 7.95 -6.07
N PRO A 122 -7.12 7.32 -5.55
CA PRO A 122 -7.16 6.70 -4.22
C PRO A 122 -7.68 7.65 -3.15
N ASP A 123 -8.47 7.12 -2.22
CA ASP A 123 -9.10 7.85 -1.12
C ASP A 123 -10.20 8.83 -1.54
N THR A 124 -10.78 8.67 -2.74
CA THR A 124 -11.98 9.42 -3.14
C THR A 124 -13.15 9.11 -2.22
N VAL A 125 -13.84 10.15 -1.75
CA VAL A 125 -15.06 10.03 -0.94
C VAL A 125 -16.28 9.85 -1.85
N VAL A 126 -17.09 8.84 -1.56
CA VAL A 126 -18.33 8.52 -2.30
C VAL A 126 -19.49 8.31 -1.34
N LYS A 127 -20.72 8.47 -1.83
CA LYS A 127 -21.91 8.29 -0.99
C LYS A 127 -22.20 6.80 -0.74
N PRO A 128 -22.83 6.46 0.40
CA PRO A 128 -23.30 5.10 0.63
C PRO A 128 -24.25 4.61 -0.46
N GLY A 129 -24.02 3.41 -0.98
CA GLY A 129 -24.84 2.83 -2.05
C GLY A 129 -24.63 3.43 -3.45
N GLU A 130 -23.68 4.36 -3.61
CA GLU A 130 -23.39 4.96 -4.91
C GLU A 130 -22.82 3.91 -5.89
N THR A 131 -23.26 3.96 -7.14
CA THR A 131 -22.72 3.13 -8.22
C THR A 131 -22.11 4.02 -9.28
N PHE A 132 -20.88 3.72 -9.68
CA PHE A 132 -20.15 4.51 -10.66
C PHE A 132 -19.20 3.64 -11.49
N THR A 133 -18.66 4.19 -12.58
CA THR A 133 -17.68 3.51 -13.43
C THR A 133 -16.28 4.03 -13.11
N LYS A 134 -15.40 3.14 -12.65
CA LYS A 134 -13.97 3.43 -12.48
C LYS A 134 -13.25 3.27 -13.81
N GLN A 135 -12.32 4.18 -14.10
CA GLN A 135 -11.54 4.22 -15.32
C GLN A 135 -10.04 4.34 -15.04
N TRP A 136 -9.24 3.55 -15.75
CA TRP A 136 -7.78 3.53 -15.67
C TRP A 136 -7.18 3.75 -17.05
N ARG A 137 -6.10 4.51 -17.13
CA ARG A 137 -5.31 4.66 -18.34
C ARG A 137 -4.19 3.63 -18.34
N VAL A 138 -4.08 2.88 -19.42
CA VAL A 138 -3.05 1.85 -19.59
C VAL A 138 -2.43 1.93 -20.98
N ARG A 139 -1.28 1.29 -21.16
CA ARG A 139 -0.67 1.03 -22.47
C ARG A 139 -0.47 -0.45 -22.67
N ASN A 140 -0.78 -0.97 -23.85
CA ASN A 140 -0.44 -2.35 -24.20
C ASN A 140 1.06 -2.45 -24.49
N THR A 141 1.83 -3.02 -23.58
CA THR A 141 3.29 -3.25 -23.72
C THR A 141 3.63 -4.70 -24.08
N GLY A 142 2.62 -5.52 -24.40
CA GLY A 142 2.78 -6.91 -24.85
C GLY A 142 2.72 -7.07 -26.37
N THR A 143 3.13 -8.23 -26.89
CA THR A 143 3.22 -8.45 -28.34
C THR A 143 1.88 -8.76 -29.02
N CYS A 144 0.82 -9.00 -28.26
CA CYS A 144 -0.50 -9.36 -28.78
C CYS A 144 -1.51 -8.22 -28.60
N THR A 145 -2.36 -8.04 -29.62
CA THR A 145 -3.52 -7.14 -29.56
C THR A 145 -4.55 -7.67 -28.57
N TRP A 146 -5.09 -6.79 -27.72
CA TRP A 146 -6.26 -7.11 -26.91
C TRP A 146 -7.50 -6.85 -27.75
N THR A 147 -8.34 -7.86 -27.94
CA THR A 147 -9.56 -7.74 -28.75
C THR A 147 -10.74 -7.32 -27.88
N THR A 148 -11.90 -7.15 -28.50
CA THR A 148 -13.16 -6.88 -27.79
C THR A 148 -13.73 -8.09 -27.06
N ASP A 149 -13.09 -9.26 -27.18
CA ASP A 149 -13.46 -10.49 -26.45
C ASP A 149 -12.76 -10.58 -25.08
N PHE A 150 -12.09 -9.50 -24.68
CA PHE A 150 -11.35 -9.41 -23.42
C PHE A 150 -12.16 -8.61 -22.42
N ASP A 151 -12.07 -9.00 -21.15
CA ASP A 151 -12.82 -8.39 -20.06
C ASP A 151 -11.90 -7.86 -18.96
N VAL A 152 -12.32 -6.81 -18.28
CA VAL A 152 -11.78 -6.31 -17.02
C VAL A 152 -12.56 -6.94 -15.89
N ILE A 153 -11.97 -7.94 -15.22
CA ILE A 153 -12.64 -8.74 -14.19
C ILE A 153 -12.16 -8.39 -12.79
N PHE A 154 -13.10 -8.36 -11.84
CA PHE A 154 -12.78 -8.25 -10.43
C PHE A 154 -12.12 -9.54 -9.93
N VAL A 155 -10.96 -9.43 -9.28
CA VAL A 155 -10.16 -10.58 -8.84
C VAL A 155 -9.99 -10.68 -7.33
N TRP A 156 -10.04 -9.56 -6.61
CA TRP A 156 -9.79 -9.53 -5.16
C TRP A 156 -10.29 -8.23 -4.53
N GLY A 157 -10.46 -8.24 -3.21
CA GLY A 157 -10.79 -7.08 -2.38
C GLY A 157 -12.17 -7.20 -1.75
N ASP A 158 -12.70 -6.07 -1.32
CA ASP A 158 -14.08 -5.94 -0.89
C ASP A 158 -15.02 -6.20 -2.08
N ASN A 159 -16.18 -6.82 -1.82
CA ASN A 159 -17.16 -7.14 -2.87
C ASN A 159 -17.88 -5.87 -3.38
N ILE A 160 -17.14 -5.06 -4.13
CA ILE A 160 -17.54 -3.77 -4.68
C ILE A 160 -17.37 -3.70 -6.20
N GLY A 161 -16.85 -4.76 -6.84
CA GLY A 161 -16.50 -4.73 -8.25
C GLY A 161 -17.42 -5.54 -9.15
N GLY A 162 -17.67 -5.02 -10.35
CA GLY A 162 -18.25 -5.79 -11.45
C GLY A 162 -17.28 -5.99 -12.61
N ILE A 163 -17.81 -6.54 -13.69
CA ILE A 163 -17.08 -6.82 -14.95
C ILE A 163 -17.23 -5.61 -15.88
N GLY A 164 -16.17 -5.24 -16.58
CA GLY A 164 -16.23 -4.25 -17.66
C GLY A 164 -15.61 -4.77 -18.95
N ASP A 165 -16.12 -4.32 -20.09
CA ASP A 165 -15.72 -4.85 -21.40
C ASP A 165 -14.62 -3.98 -22.04
N ILE A 166 -13.73 -4.61 -22.83
CA ILE A 166 -12.86 -3.88 -23.76
C ILE A 166 -13.65 -3.52 -25.02
N THR A 167 -13.98 -2.23 -25.17
CA THR A 167 -14.86 -1.77 -26.26
C THR A 167 -14.17 -1.59 -27.61
N LYS A 168 -12.84 -1.58 -27.65
CA LYS A 168 -12.03 -1.38 -28.86
C LYS A 168 -10.75 -2.18 -28.76
N GLU A 169 -10.25 -2.64 -29.90
CA GLU A 169 -8.95 -3.31 -29.96
C GLU A 169 -7.82 -2.39 -29.46
N VAL A 170 -6.89 -2.96 -28.69
CA VAL A 170 -5.71 -2.25 -28.17
C VAL A 170 -4.46 -2.93 -28.71
N LYS A 171 -3.83 -2.32 -29.72
CA LYS A 171 -2.65 -2.91 -30.36
C LYS A 171 -1.40 -2.72 -29.50
N PRO A 172 -0.35 -3.52 -29.72
CA PRO A 172 0.96 -3.25 -29.15
C PRO A 172 1.40 -1.80 -29.40
N GLY A 173 1.48 -1.01 -28.33
CA GLY A 173 1.98 0.36 -28.32
C GLY A 173 0.90 1.37 -28.00
N ASP A 174 -0.36 0.98 -28.19
CA ASP A 174 -1.50 1.85 -28.02
C ASP A 174 -1.83 2.06 -26.53
N GLU A 175 -2.31 3.26 -26.23
CA GLU A 175 -2.96 3.56 -24.96
C GLU A 175 -4.46 3.29 -25.03
N ALA A 176 -5.02 2.82 -23.91
CA ALA A 176 -6.44 2.57 -23.76
C ALA A 176 -6.94 3.08 -22.40
N ILE A 177 -8.24 3.38 -22.35
CA ILE A 177 -8.97 3.59 -21.11
C ILE A 177 -9.76 2.32 -20.84
N LEU A 178 -9.38 1.62 -19.77
CA LEU A 178 -10.11 0.47 -19.27
C LEU A 178 -11.12 0.93 -18.23
N SER A 179 -12.26 0.27 -18.15
CA SER A 179 -13.34 0.64 -17.24
C SER A 179 -14.01 -0.55 -16.60
N ALA A 180 -14.45 -0.42 -15.36
CA ALA A 180 -15.29 -1.39 -14.67
C ALA A 180 -16.31 -0.69 -13.75
N PRO A 181 -17.53 -1.24 -13.58
CA PRO A 181 -18.49 -0.72 -12.62
C PRO A 181 -18.05 -1.04 -11.18
N VAL A 182 -18.31 -0.08 -10.28
CA VAL A 182 -18.04 -0.16 -8.85
C VAL A 182 -19.34 0.13 -8.08
N PHE A 183 -19.61 -0.69 -7.07
CA PHE A 183 -20.80 -0.62 -6.21
C PHE A 183 -20.35 -0.29 -4.79
N ALA A 184 -20.46 0.98 -4.39
CA ALA A 184 -20.10 1.41 -3.05
C ALA A 184 -21.05 0.80 -2.00
N PRO A 185 -20.55 0.21 -0.91
CA PRO A 185 -21.40 -0.32 0.15
C PRO A 185 -22.26 0.76 0.83
N ALA A 186 -23.34 0.34 1.49
CA ALA A 186 -24.19 1.25 2.28
C ALA A 186 -23.57 1.60 3.65
N THR A 187 -22.56 0.84 4.09
CA THR A 187 -21.88 1.06 5.36
C THR A 187 -20.70 2.00 5.15
N PRO A 188 -20.55 3.07 5.95
CA PRO A 188 -19.36 3.91 5.92
C PRO A 188 -18.09 3.13 6.23
N GLY A 189 -17.00 3.44 5.53
CA GLY A 189 -15.73 2.76 5.68
C GLY A 189 -14.79 2.93 4.48
N THR A 190 -13.56 2.44 4.62
CA THR A 190 -12.61 2.32 3.51
C THR A 190 -12.85 1.00 2.79
N TYR A 191 -12.94 1.04 1.46
CA TYR A 191 -13.09 -0.15 0.64
C TYR A 191 -12.05 -0.18 -0.49
N MET A 192 -11.54 -1.37 -0.79
CA MET A 192 -10.56 -1.60 -1.85
C MET A 192 -10.99 -2.74 -2.78
N GLY A 193 -10.78 -2.53 -4.08
CA GLY A 193 -11.06 -3.54 -5.10
C GLY A 193 -9.92 -3.65 -6.09
N TYR A 194 -9.76 -4.83 -6.68
CA TYR A 194 -8.69 -5.15 -7.61
C TYR A 194 -9.23 -5.84 -8.86
N TRP A 195 -8.74 -5.40 -10.03
CA TRP A 195 -9.13 -5.91 -11.34
C TRP A 195 -7.91 -6.33 -12.16
N MET A 196 -8.12 -7.34 -13.01
CA MET A 196 -7.18 -7.75 -14.05
C MET A 196 -7.92 -7.85 -15.39
N VAL A 197 -7.17 -7.80 -16.49
CA VAL A 197 -7.71 -8.12 -17.80
C VAL A 197 -7.65 -9.63 -18.00
N THR A 198 -8.69 -10.22 -18.59
CA THR A 198 -8.72 -11.63 -18.99
C THR A 198 -8.99 -11.76 -20.48
N ASP A 199 -8.37 -12.75 -21.11
CA ASP A 199 -8.72 -13.14 -22.48
C ASP A 199 -9.90 -14.13 -22.51
N ASN A 200 -10.32 -14.50 -23.73
CA ASN A 200 -11.40 -15.46 -23.97
C ASN A 200 -11.09 -16.91 -23.54
N GLN A 201 -9.84 -17.22 -23.18
CA GLN A 201 -9.42 -18.51 -22.61
C GLN A 201 -9.33 -18.47 -21.08
N GLY A 202 -9.61 -17.32 -20.45
CA GLY A 202 -9.52 -17.11 -19.01
C GLY A 202 -8.11 -16.79 -18.50
N ALA A 203 -7.15 -16.55 -19.40
CA ALA A 203 -5.80 -16.13 -19.02
C ALA A 203 -5.83 -14.68 -18.56
N ARG A 204 -5.34 -14.44 -17.33
CA ARG A 204 -5.36 -13.13 -16.70
C ARG A 204 -4.01 -12.46 -16.78
N PHE A 205 -4.02 -11.15 -16.94
CA PHE A 205 -2.83 -10.32 -16.87
C PHE A 205 -3.15 -8.93 -16.32
N GLY A 206 -2.17 -8.39 -15.60
CA GLY A 206 -2.14 -7.04 -15.08
C GLY A 206 -0.88 -6.32 -15.54
N TYR A 207 -0.44 -5.32 -14.76
CA TYR A 207 0.77 -4.56 -15.04
C TYR A 207 2.00 -5.11 -14.32
N GLY A 208 3.17 -4.52 -14.63
CA GLY A 208 4.48 -4.92 -14.11
C GLY A 208 5.18 -5.96 -14.97
N ALA A 209 6.45 -6.26 -14.63
CA ALA A 209 7.32 -7.11 -15.44
C ALA A 209 6.76 -8.52 -15.71
N ASN A 210 6.00 -9.07 -14.76
CA ASN A 210 5.38 -10.39 -14.89
C ASN A 210 3.88 -10.33 -15.26
N GLY A 211 3.27 -9.15 -15.21
CA GLY A 211 1.81 -8.99 -15.36
C GLY A 211 1.02 -9.40 -14.11
N ASP A 212 1.63 -9.39 -12.93
CA ASP A 212 1.01 -9.88 -11.68
C ASP A 212 0.26 -8.78 -10.91
N TYR A 213 0.44 -7.49 -11.24
CA TYR A 213 -0.18 -6.40 -10.48
C TYR A 213 -1.54 -6.02 -11.05
N SER A 214 -2.55 -6.00 -10.17
CA SER A 214 -3.92 -5.62 -10.51
C SER A 214 -4.13 -4.11 -10.56
N LEU A 215 -4.99 -3.65 -11.47
CA LEU A 215 -5.62 -2.34 -11.39
C LEU A 215 -6.42 -2.26 -10.09
N ALA A 216 -6.45 -1.09 -9.45
CA ALA A 216 -7.04 -0.97 -8.13
C ALA A 216 -7.96 0.25 -7.99
N ILE A 217 -8.85 0.18 -7.02
CA ILE A 217 -9.54 1.34 -6.47
C ILE A 217 -9.45 1.30 -4.94
N LYS A 218 -9.38 2.47 -4.33
CA LYS A 218 -9.55 2.68 -2.89
C LYS A 218 -10.50 3.85 -2.69
N ILE A 219 -11.64 3.62 -2.03
CA ILE A 219 -12.67 4.62 -1.78
C ILE A 219 -12.95 4.75 -0.29
N GLN A 220 -13.47 5.92 0.10
CA GLN A 220 -14.00 6.20 1.43
C GLN A 220 -15.52 6.40 1.29
N VAL A 221 -16.30 5.49 1.87
CA VAL A 221 -17.76 5.67 1.94
C VAL A 221 -18.07 6.51 3.18
N ALA A 222 -18.66 7.69 2.98
CA ALA A 222 -19.05 8.59 4.05
C ALA A 222 -20.30 9.39 3.68
N ASN A 223 -21.05 9.82 4.70
CA ASN A 223 -22.24 10.68 4.55
C ASN A 223 -21.87 12.15 4.35
#